data_AF-A0A5J9UBP3-F1
#
_entry.id   AF-A0A5J9UBP3-F1
#
_cell.length_a   1.000
_cell.length_b   1.000
_cell.length_c   1.000
_cell.angle_alpha   90.00
_cell.angle_beta   90.00
_cell.angle_gamma   90.00
#
_symmetry.space_group_name_H-M   'P 1'
#
loop_
_entity.id
_entity.type
_entity.pdbx_description
1 polymer ?
#
loop_
_entity_poly.entity_id
_entity_poly.type
_entity_poly.pdbx_seq_one_letter_code
_entity_poly.pdbx_strand_id
1 'polypeptide(L)'
;MKTAAAAAFTGGDLALAGGGLALPRSILDHLVSSISRFTSWHQGKEFDNQEAGHPLNLIISEEKRPVGENNELLSREIGFLTRYHAPIRRDGWQSLDDNDKVPLYELLKLKFNLDFAEPRVKGCVDLLFSSCYKSFRHRCHNHYLFHGGGETARANPYRPLAERVDDWIWLCDHFETDKYKKRSSTGKLNRSRLPYVHRKGTKSFVALHHELGCGEITLYKECNSNQHGWASADAMEKHEQMVAMQQQAVEDSETPLKEAKICEFVLCKAYGYIRGRGHGPKPNRRPISSTSSSAQQRRMEDELAATKLVITAHQATIESQQATIEAQQARLSHQDKRIDWLSSVMCKITGVTPPMDYFDAAGPGSKETPTNSSDGQGSLVSDGISWR
;
A
#
# COMPACT_ATOMS: atom_id res chain seq x y z
N MET A 1 -0.85 -34.57 9.89
CA MET A 1 -0.08 -33.49 9.23
C MET A 1 1.01 -33.99 8.25
N LYS A 2 1.76 -35.08 8.53
CA LYS A 2 2.77 -35.61 7.58
C LYS A 2 2.21 -36.06 6.21
N THR A 3 0.96 -36.53 6.16
CA THR A 3 0.36 -37.08 4.93
C THR A 3 -0.38 -36.05 4.07
N ALA A 4 -0.98 -35.01 4.65
CA ALA A 4 -1.73 -34.01 3.88
C ALA A 4 -0.83 -32.94 3.23
N ALA A 5 0.25 -32.51 3.90
CA ALA A 5 1.18 -31.52 3.37
C ALA A 5 2.17 -32.11 2.33
N ALA A 6 2.48 -33.42 2.44
CA ALA A 6 3.32 -34.11 1.46
C ALA A 6 2.56 -34.50 0.17
N ALA A 7 1.26 -34.75 0.27
CA ALA A 7 0.41 -35.06 -0.89
C ALA A 7 0.21 -33.86 -1.82
N ALA A 8 0.23 -32.63 -1.29
CA ALA A 8 0.09 -31.41 -2.09
C ALA A 8 1.35 -31.04 -2.92
N PHE A 9 2.48 -31.73 -2.71
CA PHE A 9 3.77 -31.39 -3.36
C PHE A 9 4.36 -32.51 -4.22
N THR A 10 3.78 -33.70 -4.23
CA THR A 10 4.26 -34.84 -5.04
C THR A 10 3.45 -35.07 -6.31
N GLY A 11 2.23 -34.51 -6.41
CA GLY A 11 1.49 -34.39 -7.66
C GLY A 11 1.75 -33.03 -8.28
N GLY A 12 2.36 -33.01 -9.46
CA GLY A 12 2.50 -31.79 -10.24
C GLY A 12 1.12 -31.31 -10.69
N ASP A 13 0.51 -30.41 -9.90
CA ASP A 13 -0.48 -29.43 -10.34
C ASP A 13 -0.80 -28.51 -9.16
N LEU A 14 0.01 -27.47 -9.00
CA LEU A 14 -0.37 -26.28 -8.24
C LEU A 14 -0.98 -25.28 -9.24
N ALA A 15 -2.17 -25.61 -9.73
CA ALA A 15 -3.02 -24.64 -10.39
C ALA A 15 -3.48 -23.63 -9.33
N LEU A 16 -2.76 -22.50 -9.25
CA LEU A 16 -3.20 -21.33 -8.53
C LEU A 16 -4.53 -20.88 -9.15
N ALA A 17 -5.61 -21.00 -8.37
CA ALA A 17 -6.86 -20.32 -8.66
C ALA A 17 -6.57 -18.82 -8.65
N GLY A 18 -6.51 -18.22 -9.84
CA GLY A 18 -6.19 -16.80 -10.06
C GLY A 18 -4.90 -16.65 -10.86
N GLY A 19 -5.04 -16.46 -12.17
CA GLY A 19 -3.94 -16.34 -13.13
C GLY A 19 -2.86 -15.35 -12.67
N GLY A 20 -1.65 -15.87 -12.48
CA GLY A 20 -0.47 -15.10 -12.10
C GLY A 20 0.76 -15.99 -12.18
N LEU A 21 1.79 -15.50 -12.87
CA LEU A 21 3.06 -16.16 -13.22
C LEU A 21 3.58 -17.15 -12.15
N ALA A 22 3.89 -18.37 -12.59
CA ALA A 22 4.54 -19.39 -11.77
C ALA A 22 5.84 -18.86 -11.15
N LEU A 23 6.00 -19.02 -9.83
CA LEU A 23 7.20 -18.59 -9.12
C LEU A 23 8.44 -19.34 -9.67
N PRO A 24 9.59 -18.67 -9.82
CA PRO A 24 10.84 -19.32 -10.22
C PRO A 24 11.17 -20.53 -9.34
N ARG A 25 11.72 -21.59 -9.95
CA ARG A 25 12.09 -22.84 -9.26
C ARG A 25 13.01 -22.63 -8.05
N SER A 26 13.90 -21.63 -8.11
CA SER A 26 14.76 -21.23 -7.00
C SER A 26 13.98 -20.73 -5.77
N ILE A 27 12.87 -20.02 -5.98
CA ILE A 27 11.99 -19.56 -4.89
C ILE A 27 11.23 -20.74 -4.31
N LEU A 28 10.76 -21.66 -5.15
CA LEU A 28 10.06 -22.87 -4.71
C LEU A 28 10.97 -23.78 -3.87
N ASP A 29 12.21 -24.02 -4.30
CA ASP A 29 13.17 -24.84 -3.54
C ASP A 29 13.51 -24.20 -2.17
N HIS A 30 13.68 -22.87 -2.15
CA HIS A 30 13.92 -22.12 -0.91
C HIS A 30 12.70 -22.16 0.02
N LEU A 31 11.49 -22.09 -0.53
CA LEU A 31 10.23 -22.21 0.19
C LEU A 31 10.06 -23.61 0.79
N VAL A 32 10.28 -24.68 0.03
CA VAL A 32 10.18 -26.06 0.52
C VAL A 32 11.16 -26.31 1.66
N SER A 33 12.42 -25.88 1.51
CA SER A 33 13.43 -25.96 2.58
C SER A 33 13.05 -25.13 3.81
N SER A 34 12.45 -23.95 3.60
CA SER A 34 11.99 -23.08 4.69
C SER A 34 10.78 -23.67 5.42
N ILE A 35 9.79 -24.22 4.71
CA ILE A 35 8.61 -24.87 5.27
C ILE A 35 8.99 -26.14 6.05
N SER A 36 9.94 -26.92 5.54
CA SER A 36 10.44 -28.11 6.26
C SER A 36 11.10 -27.73 7.59
N ARG A 37 11.99 -26.72 7.60
CA ARG A 37 12.59 -26.18 8.82
C ARG A 37 11.55 -25.56 9.76
N PHE A 38 10.59 -24.83 9.20
CA PHE A 38 9.49 -24.21 9.95
C PHE A 38 8.64 -25.25 10.68
N THR A 39 8.19 -26.29 9.98
CA THR A 39 7.33 -27.35 10.55
C THR A 39 8.08 -28.21 11.56
N SER A 40 9.36 -28.51 11.33
CA SER A 40 10.21 -29.24 12.28
C SER A 40 10.43 -28.48 13.59
N TRP A 41 10.68 -27.16 13.54
CA TRP A 41 10.94 -26.36 14.75
C TRP A 41 9.67 -26.05 15.55
N HIS A 42 8.50 -26.10 14.92
CA HIS A 42 7.22 -25.95 15.59
C HIS A 42 6.73 -27.24 16.28
N GLN A 43 7.25 -28.42 15.93
CA GLN A 43 6.86 -29.70 16.54
C GLN A 43 7.25 -29.84 18.04
N GLY A 44 8.12 -28.97 18.57
CA GLY A 44 8.56 -29.00 19.98
C GLY A 44 8.16 -27.79 20.81
N LYS A 45 7.30 -26.89 20.29
CA LYS A 45 6.80 -25.74 21.02
C LYS A 45 5.30 -25.68 20.84
N GLU A 46 4.56 -26.17 21.83
CA GLU A 46 3.14 -25.86 22.02
C GLU A 46 2.97 -24.33 21.94
N PHE A 47 2.52 -23.89 20.78
CA PHE A 47 1.71 -22.70 20.66
C PHE A 47 0.29 -23.24 20.65
N ASP A 48 -0.26 -23.47 21.84
CA ASP A 48 -1.69 -23.59 22.00
C ASP A 48 -2.30 -22.25 21.59
N ASN A 49 -2.83 -22.23 20.37
CA ASN A 49 -4.12 -21.65 20.03
C ASN A 49 -4.52 -22.32 18.71
N GLN A 50 -4.83 -23.60 18.89
CA GLN A 50 -5.30 -24.52 17.89
C GLN A 50 -6.83 -24.53 17.99
N GLU A 51 -7.47 -23.42 17.62
CA GLU A 51 -8.87 -23.45 17.19
C GLU A 51 -8.92 -23.17 15.69
N ALA A 52 -9.12 -24.26 14.95
CA ALA A 52 -9.29 -24.38 13.51
C ALA A 52 -8.05 -24.08 12.64
N GLY A 53 -7.82 -24.92 11.64
CA GLY A 53 -6.78 -24.75 10.62
C GLY A 53 -7.05 -23.59 9.66
N HIS A 54 -7.43 -22.43 10.19
CA HIS A 54 -7.72 -21.22 9.45
C HIS A 54 -6.73 -20.10 9.83
N PRO A 55 -6.20 -19.36 8.85
CA PRO A 55 -5.28 -18.25 9.12
C PRO A 55 -5.93 -17.19 10.03
N LEU A 56 -5.18 -16.69 11.02
CA LEU A 56 -5.66 -15.68 11.97
C LEU A 56 -5.95 -14.35 11.29
N ASN A 57 -7.08 -13.73 11.63
CA ASN A 57 -7.42 -12.39 11.14
C ASN A 57 -6.66 -11.30 11.91
N LEU A 58 -6.27 -10.25 11.19
CA LEU A 58 -5.52 -9.11 11.74
C LEU A 58 -6.22 -7.80 11.42
N ILE A 59 -6.29 -6.92 12.40
CA ILE A 59 -6.75 -5.54 12.20
C ILE A 59 -5.52 -4.67 12.01
N ILE A 60 -5.43 -3.96 10.89
CA ILE A 60 -4.32 -3.04 10.61
C ILE A 60 -4.86 -1.62 10.67
N SER A 61 -4.29 -0.77 11.54
CA SER A 61 -4.67 0.64 11.68
C SER A 61 -4.22 1.50 10.50
N GLU A 62 -4.75 2.73 10.39
CA GLU A 62 -4.46 3.65 9.28
C GLU A 62 -2.97 3.98 9.20
N GLU A 63 -2.30 3.89 10.34
CA GLU A 63 -0.87 4.12 10.51
C GLU A 63 0.00 2.92 10.11
N LYS A 64 -0.59 1.91 9.47
CA LYS A 64 0.08 0.67 9.02
C LYS A 64 0.70 -0.10 10.19
N ARG A 65 -0.08 -0.32 11.25
CA ARG A 65 0.32 -1.16 12.38
C ARG A 65 -0.73 -2.20 12.71
N PRO A 66 -0.32 -3.40 13.16
CA PRO A 66 -1.27 -4.38 13.64
C PRO A 66 -1.81 -3.92 14.99
N VAL A 67 -3.11 -4.07 15.18
CA VAL A 67 -3.82 -3.71 16.40
C VAL A 67 -4.80 -4.87 16.74
N GLY A 68 -5.21 -4.95 18.00
CA GLY A 68 -6.07 -6.03 18.51
C GLY A 68 -5.27 -7.22 19.03
N GLU A 69 -5.97 -8.29 19.41
CA GLU A 69 -5.43 -9.43 20.17
C GLU A 69 -4.29 -10.18 19.45
N ASN A 70 -4.36 -10.29 18.12
CA ASN A 70 -3.39 -11.05 17.31
C ASN A 70 -2.10 -10.27 16.97
N ASN A 71 -1.96 -9.01 17.42
CA ASN A 71 -0.82 -8.16 17.05
C ASN A 71 0.53 -8.68 17.59
N GLU A 72 0.51 -9.28 18.78
CA GLU A 72 1.70 -9.79 19.45
C GLU A 72 2.15 -11.11 18.80
N LEU A 73 1.19 -11.96 18.45
CA LEU A 73 1.43 -13.20 17.71
C LEU A 73 2.08 -12.91 16.35
N LEU A 74 1.57 -11.93 15.61
CA LEU A 74 2.16 -11.48 14.36
C LEU A 74 3.61 -11.01 14.57
N SER A 75 3.85 -10.18 15.58
CA SER A 75 5.19 -9.66 15.89
C SER A 75 6.18 -10.77 16.26
N ARG A 76 5.72 -11.77 17.04
CA ARG A 76 6.53 -12.93 17.43
C ARG A 76 6.88 -13.80 16.23
N GLU A 77 5.92 -14.03 15.34
CA GLU A 77 6.08 -14.83 14.14
C GLU A 77 7.04 -14.16 13.14
N ILE A 78 6.83 -12.87 12.83
CA ILE A 78 7.74 -12.10 11.99
C ILE A 78 9.14 -12.11 12.59
N GLY A 79 9.25 -11.98 13.91
CA GLY A 79 10.51 -12.09 14.62
C GLY A 79 11.18 -13.46 14.42
N PHE A 80 10.42 -14.55 14.42
CA PHE A 80 10.91 -15.90 14.15
C PHE A 80 11.39 -16.03 12.70
N LEU A 81 10.54 -15.69 11.73
CA LEU A 81 10.87 -15.74 10.30
C LEU A 81 12.13 -14.93 9.98
N THR A 82 12.24 -13.75 10.55
CA THR A 82 13.42 -12.88 10.38
C THR A 82 14.71 -13.53 10.88
N ARG A 83 14.67 -14.30 11.97
CA ARG A 83 15.88 -14.89 12.56
C ARG A 83 16.38 -16.10 11.78
N TYR A 84 15.46 -16.94 11.32
CA TYR A 84 15.81 -18.25 10.78
C TYR A 84 15.74 -18.31 9.25
N HIS A 85 14.86 -17.54 8.62
CA HIS A 85 14.59 -17.62 7.19
C HIS A 85 15.05 -16.40 6.39
N ALA A 86 15.21 -15.22 7.02
CA ALA A 86 15.65 -14.05 6.27
C ALA A 86 17.14 -14.15 5.85
N PRO A 87 17.48 -13.72 4.63
CA PRO A 87 18.86 -13.59 4.19
C PRO A 87 19.61 -12.51 4.98
N ILE A 88 20.78 -12.88 5.51
CA ILE A 88 21.59 -11.95 6.32
C ILE A 88 22.78 -11.36 5.57
N ARG A 89 23.20 -11.89 4.42
CA ARG A 89 24.36 -11.39 3.64
C ARG A 89 24.03 -10.19 2.75
N ARG A 90 23.40 -9.18 3.35
CA ARG A 90 22.79 -8.03 2.64
C ARG A 90 23.07 -6.73 3.40
N ASP A 91 23.01 -5.57 2.77
CA ASP A 91 23.31 -4.30 3.47
C ASP A 91 22.21 -3.92 4.49
N GLY A 92 20.96 -4.30 4.22
CA GLY A 92 19.83 -4.16 5.14
C GLY A 92 18.52 -4.66 4.53
N TRP A 93 17.41 -4.54 5.26
CA TRP A 93 16.09 -4.96 4.79
C TRP A 93 15.69 -4.32 3.44
N GLN A 94 16.09 -3.07 3.21
CA GLN A 94 15.76 -2.34 1.98
C GLN A 94 16.57 -2.80 0.76
N SER A 95 17.68 -3.52 0.96
CA SER A 95 18.47 -4.11 -0.13
C SER A 95 18.02 -5.52 -0.50
N LEU A 96 16.99 -6.06 0.17
CA LEU A 96 16.39 -7.34 -0.18
C LEU A 96 15.48 -7.15 -1.39
N ASP A 97 15.63 -8.02 -2.38
CA ASP A 97 14.77 -8.07 -3.56
C ASP A 97 13.50 -8.89 -3.27
N ASP A 98 12.65 -9.04 -4.29
CA ASP A 98 11.43 -9.83 -4.15
C ASP A 98 11.72 -11.32 -3.99
N ASN A 99 12.84 -11.83 -4.51
CA ASN A 99 13.26 -13.22 -4.30
C ASN A 99 13.56 -13.51 -2.82
N ASP A 100 14.12 -12.53 -2.11
CA ASP A 100 14.40 -12.61 -0.68
C ASP A 100 13.13 -12.42 0.18
N LYS A 101 12.20 -11.55 -0.25
CA LYS A 101 11.03 -11.14 0.53
C LYS A 101 9.80 -12.03 0.33
N VAL A 102 9.52 -12.48 -0.89
CA VAL A 102 8.35 -13.31 -1.22
C VAL A 102 8.29 -14.58 -0.36
N PRO A 103 9.39 -15.34 -0.16
CA PRO A 103 9.36 -16.51 0.70
C PRO A 103 8.91 -16.21 2.14
N LEU A 104 9.33 -15.07 2.69
CA LEU A 104 8.96 -14.65 4.04
C LEU A 104 7.47 -14.27 4.13
N TYR A 105 6.93 -13.65 3.09
CA TYR A 105 5.51 -13.30 3.01
C TYR A 105 4.63 -14.54 2.87
N GLU A 106 5.02 -15.50 2.02
CA GLU A 106 4.28 -16.76 1.86
C GLU A 106 4.26 -17.58 3.15
N LEU A 107 5.37 -17.67 3.88
CA LEU A 107 5.40 -18.32 5.20
C LEU A 107 4.46 -17.64 6.21
N LEU A 108 4.29 -16.33 6.11
CA LEU A 108 3.41 -15.58 6.99
C LEU A 108 1.92 -15.80 6.63
N LYS A 109 1.58 -15.93 5.35
CA LYS A 109 0.22 -16.25 4.87
C LYS A 109 -0.29 -17.59 5.38
N LEU A 110 0.60 -18.54 5.66
CA LEU A 110 0.21 -19.84 6.21
C LEU A 110 -0.43 -19.74 7.60
N LYS A 111 -0.12 -18.68 8.37
CA LYS A 111 -0.62 -18.49 9.74
C LYS A 111 -1.60 -17.32 9.90
N PHE A 112 -1.52 -16.33 9.01
CA PHE A 112 -2.33 -15.12 9.09
C PHE A 112 -3.04 -14.85 7.77
N ASN A 113 -4.31 -14.44 7.85
CA ASN A 113 -5.08 -14.01 6.69
C ASN A 113 -4.63 -12.61 6.28
N LEU A 114 -3.64 -12.54 5.39
CA LEU A 114 -3.00 -11.30 4.96
C LEU A 114 -3.21 -11.08 3.47
N ASP A 115 -3.97 -10.04 3.12
CA ASP A 115 -4.08 -9.58 1.74
C ASP A 115 -2.92 -8.63 1.40
N PHE A 116 -1.92 -9.15 0.71
CA PHE A 116 -0.78 -8.36 0.26
C PHE A 116 -1.07 -7.52 -1.01
N ALA A 117 -2.22 -7.68 -1.64
CA ALA A 117 -2.69 -6.76 -2.67
C ALA A 117 -3.01 -5.39 -2.06
N GLU A 118 -3.43 -5.36 -0.79
CA GLU A 118 -3.65 -4.11 -0.07
C GLU A 118 -2.32 -3.42 0.32
N PRO A 119 -2.02 -2.21 -0.20
CA PRO A 119 -0.76 -1.51 0.07
C PRO A 119 -0.54 -1.13 1.54
N ARG A 120 -1.63 -1.08 2.32
CA ARG A 120 -1.61 -0.83 3.76
C ARG A 120 -1.08 -2.05 4.53
N VAL A 121 -1.62 -3.23 4.22
CA VAL A 121 -1.20 -4.52 4.81
C VAL A 121 0.25 -4.80 4.45
N LYS A 122 0.60 -4.74 3.16
CA LYS A 122 1.98 -4.95 2.71
C LYS A 122 2.96 -3.97 3.36
N GLY A 123 2.57 -2.69 3.46
CA GLY A 123 3.39 -1.67 4.11
C GLY A 123 3.56 -1.90 5.63
N CYS A 124 2.53 -2.39 6.32
CA CYS A 124 2.60 -2.76 7.73
C CYS A 124 3.59 -3.91 7.95
N VAL A 125 3.41 -5.01 7.20
CA VAL A 125 4.26 -6.20 7.29
C VAL A 125 5.71 -5.88 6.95
N ASP A 126 5.95 -5.10 5.89
CA ASP A 126 7.31 -4.67 5.50
C ASP A 126 7.98 -3.82 6.60
N LEU A 127 7.24 -2.93 7.26
CA LEU A 127 7.74 -2.15 8.39
C LEU A 127 8.11 -3.04 9.59
N LEU A 128 7.28 -4.04 9.91
CA LEU A 128 7.53 -4.98 10.99
C LEU A 128 8.78 -5.82 10.70
N PHE A 129 8.89 -6.42 9.52
CA PHE A 129 10.08 -7.15 9.11
C PHE A 129 11.32 -6.25 9.13
N SER A 130 11.25 -5.03 8.60
CA SER A 130 12.37 -4.08 8.63
C SER A 130 12.84 -3.79 10.05
N SER A 131 11.90 -3.61 10.99
CA SER A 131 12.19 -3.38 12.40
C SER A 131 12.81 -4.61 13.08
N CYS A 132 12.20 -5.79 12.89
CA CYS A 132 12.70 -7.06 13.41
C CYS A 132 14.11 -7.38 12.87
N TYR A 133 14.37 -7.10 11.60
CA TYR A 133 15.65 -7.35 10.93
C TYR A 133 16.76 -6.49 11.54
N LYS A 134 16.50 -5.18 11.72
CA LYS A 134 17.43 -4.27 12.40
C LYS A 134 17.69 -4.71 13.85
N SER A 135 16.63 -5.10 14.56
CA SER A 135 16.73 -5.52 15.97
C SER A 135 17.50 -6.82 16.14
N PHE A 136 17.30 -7.78 15.23
CA PHE A 136 18.05 -9.03 15.20
C PHE A 136 19.55 -8.77 14.92
N ARG A 137 19.87 -7.97 13.91
CA ARG A 137 21.27 -7.57 13.64
C ARG A 137 21.92 -6.83 14.80
N HIS A 138 21.16 -5.98 15.50
CA HIS A 138 21.68 -5.31 16.68
C HIS A 138 22.01 -6.30 17.81
N ARG A 139 21.17 -7.32 18.03
CA ARG A 139 21.48 -8.40 18.99
C ARG A 139 22.72 -9.20 18.59
N CYS A 140 22.87 -9.50 17.30
CA CYS A 140 24.08 -10.14 16.77
C CYS A 140 25.33 -9.29 17.03
N HIS A 141 25.25 -7.98 16.81
CA HIS A 141 26.36 -7.06 17.10
C HIS A 141 26.68 -6.96 18.59
N ASN A 142 25.68 -6.97 19.47
CA ASN A 142 25.91 -6.98 20.91
C ASN A 142 26.59 -8.28 21.36
N HIS A 143 26.19 -9.42 20.78
CA HIS A 143 26.87 -10.71 20.99
C HIS A 143 28.31 -10.68 20.50
N TYR A 144 28.56 -10.13 19.32
CA TYR A 144 29.91 -9.93 18.78
C TYR A 144 30.80 -9.11 19.73
N LEU A 145 30.27 -7.98 20.24
CA LEU A 145 30.99 -7.14 21.21
C LEU A 145 31.20 -7.85 22.55
N PHE A 146 30.22 -8.63 23.03
CA PHE A 146 30.31 -9.39 24.27
C PHE A 146 31.48 -10.39 24.24
N HIS A 147 31.77 -10.97 23.06
CA HIS A 147 32.91 -11.88 22.85
C HIS A 147 34.22 -11.17 22.46
N GLY A 148 34.31 -9.84 22.62
CA GLY A 148 35.53 -9.06 22.36
C GLY A 148 35.78 -8.69 20.89
N GLY A 149 34.90 -9.10 19.98
CA GLY A 149 35.06 -8.91 18.54
C GLY A 149 36.15 -9.79 17.90
N GLY A 150 36.49 -9.53 16.64
CA GLY A 150 37.58 -10.24 15.96
C GLY A 150 37.36 -11.75 15.85
N GLU A 151 38.44 -12.51 15.95
CA GLU A 151 38.43 -13.96 15.79
C GLU A 151 37.71 -14.69 16.94
N THR A 152 37.79 -14.17 18.17
CA THR A 152 37.11 -14.76 19.32
C THR A 152 35.59 -14.71 19.16
N ALA A 153 35.06 -13.62 18.61
CA ALA A 153 33.65 -13.52 18.28
C ALA A 153 33.25 -14.40 17.08
N ARG A 154 34.11 -14.54 16.06
CA ARG A 154 33.86 -15.43 14.91
C ARG A 154 33.73 -16.90 15.35
N ALA A 155 34.55 -17.34 16.31
CA ALA A 155 34.49 -18.67 16.90
C ALA A 155 33.27 -18.94 17.81
N ASN A 156 32.49 -17.90 18.16
CA ASN A 156 31.33 -18.00 19.05
C ASN A 156 30.04 -17.52 18.35
N PRO A 157 29.43 -18.33 17.45
CA PRO A 157 28.24 -17.94 16.72
C PRO A 157 27.06 -17.63 17.64
N TYR A 158 26.31 -16.58 17.30
CA TYR A 158 25.06 -16.29 18.00
C TYR A 158 24.06 -17.44 17.76
N ARG A 159 23.39 -17.95 18.80
CA ARG A 159 22.56 -19.17 18.76
C ARG A 159 21.63 -19.31 17.51
N PRO A 160 20.87 -18.29 17.08
CA PRO A 160 20.03 -18.38 15.88
C PRO A 160 20.79 -18.55 14.55
N LEU A 161 22.09 -18.29 14.54
CA LEU A 161 23.00 -18.44 13.40
C LEU A 161 24.00 -19.60 13.61
N ALA A 162 23.87 -20.40 14.67
CA ALA A 162 24.76 -21.53 14.92
C ALA A 162 24.74 -22.57 13.78
N GLU A 163 23.58 -22.77 13.14
CA GLU A 163 23.40 -23.65 11.97
C GLU A 163 23.79 -22.96 10.64
N ARG A 164 24.12 -21.66 10.67
CA ARG A 164 24.44 -20.83 9.52
C ARG A 164 25.77 -20.10 9.78
N VAL A 165 26.84 -20.85 10.02
CA VAL A 165 28.14 -20.29 10.47
C VAL A 165 28.71 -19.28 9.47
N ASP A 166 28.63 -19.55 8.17
CA ASP A 166 29.08 -18.61 7.13
C ASP A 166 28.36 -17.26 7.19
N ASP A 167 27.08 -17.28 7.57
CA ASP A 167 26.26 -16.07 7.72
C ASP A 167 26.67 -15.27 8.95
N TRP A 168 27.10 -15.95 10.01
CA TRP A 168 27.70 -15.32 11.18
C TRP A 168 29.04 -14.67 10.84
N ILE A 169 29.94 -15.39 10.15
CA ILE A 169 31.25 -14.87 9.75
C ILE A 169 31.10 -13.63 8.88
N TRP A 170 30.25 -13.68 7.85
CA TRP A 170 29.97 -12.53 6.99
C TRP A 170 29.48 -11.31 7.80
N LEU A 171 28.68 -11.54 8.84
CA LEU A 171 28.16 -10.48 9.68
C LEU A 171 29.24 -9.88 10.59
N CYS A 172 30.17 -10.70 11.10
CA CYS A 172 31.35 -10.22 11.82
C CYS A 172 32.19 -9.30 10.93
N ASP A 173 32.48 -9.72 9.69
CA ASP A 173 33.21 -8.90 8.72
C ASP A 173 32.48 -7.58 8.44
N HIS A 174 31.15 -7.64 8.29
CA HIS A 174 30.33 -6.45 8.11
C HIS A 174 30.46 -5.45 9.27
N PHE A 175 30.55 -5.92 10.52
CA PHE A 175 30.73 -5.05 11.70
C PHE A 175 32.09 -4.36 11.74
N GLU A 176 33.11 -4.97 11.15
CA GLU A 176 34.46 -4.42 11.09
C GLU A 176 34.62 -3.35 9.99
N THR A 177 33.69 -3.28 9.02
CA THR A 177 33.72 -2.26 7.96
C THR A 177 33.60 -0.83 8.50
N ASP A 178 34.33 0.10 7.89
CA ASP A 178 34.28 1.53 8.25
C ASP A 178 32.88 2.15 8.07
N LYS A 179 32.16 1.71 7.03
CA LYS A 179 30.77 2.10 6.78
C LYS A 179 29.88 1.76 7.98
N TYR A 180 30.03 0.56 8.55
CA TYR A 180 29.27 0.15 9.73
C TYR A 180 29.70 0.93 10.97
N LYS A 181 31.00 1.02 11.24
CA LYS A 181 31.56 1.74 12.40
C LYS A 181 31.09 3.20 12.44
N LYS A 182 31.16 3.91 11.31
CA LYS A 182 30.68 5.30 11.17
C LYS A 182 29.17 5.42 11.42
N ARG A 183 28.37 4.50 10.88
CA ARG A 183 26.91 4.47 11.10
C ARG A 183 26.59 4.19 12.58
N SER A 184 27.32 3.27 13.20
CA SER A 184 27.15 2.89 14.61
C SER A 184 27.50 4.04 15.55
N SER A 185 28.65 4.72 15.34
CA SER A 185 29.06 5.88 16.15
C SER A 185 28.08 7.05 16.03
N THR A 186 27.65 7.38 14.81
CA THR A 186 26.63 8.41 14.56
C THR A 186 25.30 8.06 15.25
N GLY A 187 24.87 6.80 15.15
CA GLY A 187 23.65 6.32 15.81
C GLY A 187 23.73 6.40 17.34
N LYS A 188 24.89 6.09 17.94
CA LYS A 188 25.12 6.26 19.38
C LYS A 188 25.07 7.73 19.80
N LEU A 189 25.71 8.62 19.06
CA LEU A 189 25.66 10.07 19.32
C LEU A 189 24.23 10.64 19.18
N ASN A 190 23.47 10.17 18.20
CA ASN A 190 22.07 10.58 18.05
C ASN A 190 21.21 10.10 19.23
N ARG A 191 21.44 8.88 19.73
CA ARG A 191 20.74 8.37 20.92
C ARG A 191 21.14 9.12 22.19
N SER A 192 22.40 9.54 22.34
CA SER A 192 22.83 10.32 23.50
C SER A 192 22.24 11.74 23.53
N ARG A 193 21.74 12.23 22.40
CA ARG A 193 21.00 13.51 22.30
C ARG A 193 19.51 13.38 22.59
N LEU A 194 18.99 12.16 22.82
CA LEU A 194 17.58 11.97 23.14
C LEU A 194 17.32 12.43 24.58
N PRO A 195 16.46 13.44 24.82
CA PRO A 195 16.33 14.06 26.13
C PRO A 195 15.66 13.13 27.16
N TYR A 196 14.72 12.29 26.73
CA TYR A 196 14.06 11.28 27.56
C TYR A 196 13.40 10.20 26.69
N VAL A 197 13.08 9.07 27.32
CA VAL A 197 12.33 7.97 26.72
C VAL A 197 10.91 7.92 27.27
N HIS A 198 9.96 7.44 26.48
CA HIS A 198 8.59 7.22 26.93
C HIS A 198 8.50 6.08 27.96
N ARG A 199 7.43 6.05 28.77
CA ARG A 199 7.29 5.13 29.91
C ARG A 199 6.50 3.84 29.62
N LYS A 200 5.97 3.66 28.41
CA LYS A 200 5.10 2.50 28.04
C LYS A 200 5.81 1.27 27.45
N GLY A 201 7.13 1.15 27.66
CA GLY A 201 7.88 -0.07 27.31
C GLY A 201 7.81 -0.43 25.82
N THR A 202 7.50 -1.70 25.51
CA THR A 202 7.44 -2.22 24.13
C THR A 202 6.11 -1.93 23.43
N LYS A 203 5.08 -1.48 24.16
CA LYS A 203 3.76 -1.20 23.59
C LYS A 203 3.84 0.04 22.68
N SER A 204 3.35 -0.09 21.46
CA SER A 204 3.35 1.03 20.52
C SER A 204 2.26 2.03 20.83
N PHE A 205 2.50 3.31 20.51
CA PHE A 205 1.57 4.39 20.78
C PHE A 205 0.23 4.19 20.07
N VAL A 206 0.27 3.60 18.87
CA VAL A 206 -0.91 3.29 18.05
C VAL A 206 -1.77 2.19 18.68
N ALA A 207 -1.13 1.16 19.23
CA ALA A 207 -1.82 0.11 19.96
C ALA A 207 -2.45 0.68 21.24
N LEU A 208 -1.71 1.50 21.98
CA LEU A 208 -2.20 2.15 23.19
C LEU A 208 -3.37 3.11 22.89
N HIS A 209 -3.30 3.86 21.81
CA HIS A 209 -4.38 4.76 21.37
C HIS A 209 -5.66 3.98 21.06
N HIS A 210 -5.54 2.85 20.36
CA HIS A 210 -6.69 1.99 20.09
C HIS A 210 -7.25 1.31 21.34
N GLU A 211 -6.41 0.87 22.26
CA GLU A 211 -6.85 0.27 23.53
C GLU A 211 -7.59 1.27 24.42
N LEU A 212 -7.08 2.50 24.51
CA LEU A 212 -7.65 3.53 25.39
C LEU A 212 -8.82 4.28 24.75
N GLY A 213 -8.92 4.30 23.41
CA GLY A 213 -9.92 5.09 22.69
C GLY A 213 -9.90 6.58 23.04
N CYS A 214 -8.75 7.10 23.48
CA CYS A 214 -8.64 8.44 24.07
C CYS A 214 -8.12 9.47 23.06
N GLY A 215 -8.26 10.75 23.42
CA GLY A 215 -7.70 11.87 22.67
C GLY A 215 -6.17 11.88 22.63
N GLU A 216 -5.61 12.70 21.74
CA GLU A 216 -4.17 12.79 21.49
C GLU A 216 -3.39 13.36 22.68
N ILE A 217 -4.00 14.30 23.41
CA ILE A 217 -3.40 14.91 24.60
C ILE A 217 -3.34 13.88 25.75
N THR A 218 -4.44 13.13 25.93
CA THR A 218 -4.51 12.05 26.91
C THR A 218 -3.51 10.94 26.57
N LEU A 219 -3.40 10.56 25.29
CA LEU A 219 -2.41 9.58 24.84
C LEU A 219 -0.99 10.04 25.17
N TYR A 220 -0.66 11.32 24.95
CA TYR A 220 0.66 11.86 25.28
C TYR A 220 0.96 11.74 26.79
N LYS A 221 0.01 12.09 27.66
CA LYS A 221 0.13 11.91 29.12
C LYS A 221 0.41 10.47 29.48
N GLU A 222 -0.39 9.54 28.96
CA GLU A 222 -0.22 8.11 29.20
C GLU A 222 1.16 7.64 28.73
N CYS A 223 1.62 8.05 27.56
CA CYS A 223 2.92 7.62 27.04
C CYS A 223 4.10 8.13 27.87
N ASN A 224 3.98 9.32 28.47
CA ASN A 224 5.10 10.02 29.09
C ASN A 224 5.02 10.08 30.63
N SER A 225 3.95 9.57 31.24
CA SER A 225 3.81 9.50 32.69
C SER A 225 3.42 8.09 33.15
N ASN A 226 3.73 7.76 34.39
CA ASN A 226 3.26 6.55 35.06
C ASN A 226 3.14 6.82 36.57
N GLN A 227 2.90 5.77 37.36
CA GLN A 227 2.85 5.84 38.83
C GLN A 227 4.10 6.44 39.50
N HIS A 228 5.24 6.48 38.80
CA HIS A 228 6.50 7.06 39.26
C HIS A 228 6.73 8.48 38.70
N GLY A 229 5.69 9.15 38.20
CA GLY A 229 5.76 10.51 37.68
C GLY A 229 6.03 10.63 36.17
N TRP A 230 6.52 11.78 35.76
CA TRP A 230 6.78 12.16 34.36
C TRP A 230 8.15 11.70 33.84
N ALA A 231 8.25 11.40 32.54
CA ALA A 231 9.49 11.02 31.88
C ALA A 231 10.59 12.09 31.99
N SER A 232 10.20 13.36 32.03
CA SER A 232 11.06 14.53 32.24
C SER A 232 10.20 15.72 32.66
N ALA A 233 10.79 16.74 33.28
CA ALA A 233 10.14 18.04 33.51
C ALA A 233 9.64 18.66 32.19
N ASP A 234 10.45 18.54 31.13
CA ASP A 234 10.10 19.00 29.78
C ASP A 234 8.88 18.25 29.19
N ALA A 235 8.69 16.98 29.55
CA ALA A 235 7.54 16.22 29.11
C ALA A 235 6.24 16.70 29.80
N MET A 236 6.34 17.06 31.08
CA MET A 236 5.26 17.61 31.89
C MET A 236 4.85 18.99 31.38
N GLU A 237 5.82 19.90 31.18
CA GLU A 237 5.58 21.25 30.68
C GLU A 237 4.87 21.24 29.32
N LYS A 238 5.30 20.35 28.41
CA LYS A 238 4.61 20.15 27.12
C LYS A 238 3.17 19.68 27.27
N HIS A 239 2.87 18.80 28.23
CA HIS A 239 1.50 18.39 28.49
C HIS A 239 0.66 19.54 29.04
N GLU A 240 1.21 20.32 29.97
CA GLU A 240 0.53 21.50 30.53
C GLU A 240 0.22 22.54 29.45
N GLN A 241 1.18 22.81 28.54
CA GLN A 241 0.96 23.67 27.38
C GLN A 241 -0.15 23.14 26.46
N MET A 242 -0.20 21.83 26.20
CA MET A 242 -1.28 21.24 25.39
C MET A 242 -2.65 21.41 26.04
N VAL A 243 -2.75 21.22 27.36
CA VAL A 243 -4.02 21.41 28.11
C VAL A 243 -4.44 22.88 28.13
N ALA A 244 -3.51 23.81 28.34
CA ALA A 244 -3.79 25.24 28.30
C ALA A 244 -4.31 25.70 26.93
N MET A 245 -3.68 25.25 25.84
CA MET A 245 -4.14 25.54 24.48
C MET A 245 -5.50 24.91 24.18
N GLN A 246 -5.80 23.73 24.74
CA GLN A 246 -7.11 23.09 24.61
C GLN A 246 -8.20 23.91 25.33
N GLN A 247 -7.92 24.42 26.51
CA GLN A 247 -8.84 25.29 27.27
C GLN A 247 -9.10 26.61 26.53
N GLN A 248 -8.05 27.26 26.03
CA GLN A 248 -8.17 28.50 25.27
C GLN A 248 -8.95 28.33 23.95
N ALA A 249 -8.75 27.22 23.24
CA ALA A 249 -9.49 26.95 22.00
C ALA A 249 -11.00 26.73 22.20
N VAL A 250 -11.40 26.27 23.40
CA VAL A 250 -12.81 26.12 23.79
C VAL A 250 -13.45 27.47 24.13
N GLU A 251 -12.66 28.44 24.59
CA GLU A 251 -13.11 29.78 24.95
C GLU A 251 -13.21 30.73 23.74
N ASP A 252 -12.33 30.58 22.74
CA ASP A 252 -12.18 31.55 21.63
C ASP A 252 -12.87 31.16 20.29
N SER A 253 -13.40 29.94 20.10
CA SER A 253 -13.84 29.50 18.76
C SER A 253 -15.10 28.61 18.68
N GLU A 254 -15.99 28.91 17.71
CA GLU A 254 -17.14 28.06 17.33
C GLU A 254 -16.74 26.69 16.73
N THR A 255 -15.45 26.48 16.42
CA THR A 255 -14.92 25.18 15.96
C THR A 255 -13.61 24.85 16.70
N PRO A 256 -13.66 24.03 17.76
CA PRO A 256 -12.47 23.73 18.56
C PRO A 256 -11.35 23.13 17.72
N LEU A 257 -10.12 23.63 17.88
CA LEU A 257 -8.93 23.06 17.29
C LEU A 257 -8.83 21.57 17.66
N LYS A 258 -8.79 20.68 16.66
CA LYS A 258 -8.61 19.24 16.90
C LYS A 258 -7.34 19.00 17.72
N GLU A 259 -7.40 18.16 18.74
CA GLU A 259 -6.27 17.88 19.65
C GLU A 259 -4.97 17.53 18.92
N ALA A 260 -5.07 16.84 17.78
CA ALA A 260 -3.93 16.53 16.92
C ALA A 260 -3.15 17.78 16.46
N LYS A 261 -3.82 18.91 16.24
CA LYS A 261 -3.20 20.20 15.87
C LYS A 261 -2.53 20.88 17.05
N ILE A 262 -3.11 20.76 18.25
CA ILE A 262 -2.51 21.25 19.49
C ILE A 262 -1.21 20.48 19.77
N CYS A 263 -1.26 19.14 19.69
CA CYS A 263 -0.06 18.32 19.81
C CYS A 263 0.98 18.63 18.73
N GLU A 264 0.57 18.91 17.49
CA GLU A 264 1.46 19.29 16.40
C GLU A 264 2.20 20.61 16.71
N PHE A 265 1.50 21.59 17.29
CA PHE A 265 2.04 22.90 17.64
C PHE A 265 3.03 22.80 18.81
N VAL A 266 2.64 22.12 19.90
CA VAL A 266 3.46 22.04 21.12
C VAL A 266 4.67 21.12 20.96
N LEU A 267 4.50 19.97 20.29
CA LEU A 267 5.59 19.00 20.13
C LEU A 267 6.51 19.35 18.95
N CYS A 268 6.07 20.26 18.07
CA CYS A 268 6.70 20.60 16.79
C CYS A 268 6.77 19.44 15.79
N LYS A 269 6.73 19.78 14.50
CA LYS A 269 6.97 18.85 13.39
C LYS A 269 8.47 18.60 13.19
N ALA A 270 8.83 17.34 12.95
CA ALA A 270 10.10 16.97 12.33
C ALA A 270 9.81 16.11 11.08
N TYR A 271 10.56 16.30 9.99
CA TYR A 271 10.47 15.56 8.71
C TYR A 271 9.48 14.37 8.67
N GLY A 272 8.18 14.64 8.42
CA GLY A 272 7.14 13.61 8.23
C GLY A 272 6.64 12.87 9.49
N TYR A 273 6.90 13.36 10.70
CA TYR A 273 6.34 12.85 11.96
C TYR A 273 6.19 13.96 13.03
N ILE A 274 5.27 13.77 13.98
CA ILE A 274 5.15 14.64 15.17
C ILE A 274 6.15 14.14 16.22
N ARG A 275 7.00 15.04 16.76
CA ARG A 275 7.98 14.63 17.78
C ARG A 275 7.27 14.09 19.02
N GLY A 276 7.92 13.15 19.72
CA GLY A 276 7.35 12.57 20.95
C GLY A 276 6.15 11.64 20.75
N ARG A 277 5.70 11.37 19.51
CA ARG A 277 4.56 10.47 19.19
C ARG A 277 4.94 9.10 18.64
N GLY A 278 6.22 8.71 18.72
CA GLY A 278 6.69 7.44 18.18
C GLY A 278 6.38 7.28 16.69
N HIS A 279 5.82 6.13 16.30
CA HIS A 279 5.38 5.86 14.92
C HIS A 279 3.91 6.28 14.66
N GLY A 280 3.45 7.34 15.31
CA GLY A 280 2.12 7.93 15.16
C GLY A 280 1.80 8.47 13.75
N PRO A 281 0.68 9.21 13.59
CA PRO A 281 0.28 9.84 12.33
C PRO A 281 1.47 10.55 11.71
N LYS A 282 1.70 10.28 10.43
CA LYS A 282 2.72 10.96 9.63
C LYS A 282 2.04 12.15 8.97
N PRO A 283 2.04 13.35 9.59
CA PRO A 283 1.44 14.53 8.97
C PRO A 283 2.14 14.73 7.62
N ASN A 284 1.33 14.69 6.57
CA ASN A 284 1.66 14.88 5.16
C ASN A 284 3.16 14.79 4.86
N ARG A 285 3.62 13.64 4.33
CA ARG A 285 4.90 13.62 3.62
C ARG A 285 4.82 14.78 2.64
N ARG A 286 5.73 15.77 2.73
CA ARG A 286 6.07 16.52 1.51
C ARG A 286 6.30 15.43 0.47
N PRO A 287 5.59 15.42 -0.67
CA PRO A 287 5.82 14.39 -1.67
C PRO A 287 7.32 14.34 -1.86
N ILE A 288 7.87 13.13 -1.70
CA ILE A 288 9.27 12.87 -1.99
C ILE A 288 9.56 13.63 -3.27
N SER A 289 10.58 14.50 -3.23
CA SER A 289 11.17 15.11 -4.42
C SER A 289 11.69 13.97 -5.30
N SER A 290 10.74 13.32 -5.96
CA SER A 290 10.92 12.47 -7.10
C SER A 290 10.83 13.48 -8.22
N THR A 291 11.99 13.92 -8.69
CA THR A 291 12.12 14.75 -9.87
C THR A 291 11.40 14.11 -11.09
N SER A 292 11.03 12.82 -11.01
CA SER A 292 10.14 12.14 -11.95
C SER A 292 8.65 12.42 -11.77
N SER A 293 8.12 12.53 -10.54
CA SER A 293 6.68 12.67 -10.30
C SER A 293 6.15 14.06 -10.67
N SER A 294 6.91 15.13 -10.45
CA SER A 294 6.47 16.48 -10.84
C SER A 294 6.55 16.73 -12.35
N ALA A 295 7.40 15.97 -13.06
CA ALA A 295 7.47 15.99 -14.51
C ALA A 295 6.36 15.13 -15.13
N GLN A 296 6.05 13.95 -14.57
CA GLN A 296 4.91 13.14 -14.99
C GLN A 296 3.57 13.81 -14.68
N GLN A 297 3.45 14.49 -13.53
CA GLN A 297 2.27 15.28 -13.18
C GLN A 297 2.06 16.42 -14.19
N ARG A 298 3.12 17.19 -14.52
CA ARG A 298 3.03 18.24 -15.53
C ARG A 298 2.70 17.71 -16.92
N ARG A 299 3.29 16.59 -17.34
CA ARG A 299 2.92 15.93 -18.61
C ARG A 299 1.46 15.50 -18.64
N MET A 300 0.96 14.94 -17.54
CA MET A 300 -0.44 14.55 -17.43
C MET A 300 -1.38 15.76 -17.42
N GLU A 301 -0.99 16.87 -16.78
CA GLU A 301 -1.72 18.14 -16.79
C GLU A 301 -1.72 18.78 -18.19
N ASP A 302 -0.61 18.74 -18.90
CA ASP A 302 -0.47 19.21 -20.29
C ASP A 302 -1.30 18.34 -21.25
N GLU A 303 -1.30 17.01 -21.08
CA GLU A 303 -2.15 16.08 -21.83
C GLU A 303 -3.64 16.31 -21.53
N LEU A 304 -4.01 16.57 -20.27
CA LEU A 304 -5.38 16.91 -19.88
C LEU A 304 -5.81 18.26 -20.49
N ALA A 305 -4.92 19.24 -20.54
CA ALA A 305 -5.20 20.54 -21.16
C ALA A 305 -5.35 20.40 -22.69
N ALA A 306 -4.49 19.61 -23.33
CA ALA A 306 -4.55 19.33 -24.77
C ALA A 306 -5.84 18.58 -25.14
N THR A 307 -6.21 17.54 -24.39
CA THR A 307 -7.46 16.79 -24.62
C THR A 307 -8.69 17.66 -24.41
N LYS A 308 -8.71 18.55 -23.41
CA LYS A 308 -9.79 19.53 -23.23
C LYS A 308 -9.91 20.47 -24.43
N LEU A 309 -8.80 20.98 -24.96
CA LEU A 309 -8.81 21.83 -26.16
C LEU A 309 -9.39 21.09 -27.38
N VAL A 310 -8.98 19.84 -27.58
CA VAL A 310 -9.50 19.00 -28.67
C VAL A 310 -11.01 18.75 -28.50
N ILE A 311 -11.46 18.47 -27.28
CA ILE A 311 -12.90 18.29 -26.99
C ILE A 311 -13.67 19.59 -27.28
N THR A 312 -13.16 20.75 -26.88
CA THR A 312 -13.82 22.03 -27.19
C THR A 312 -13.87 22.33 -28.68
N ALA A 313 -12.83 21.97 -29.44
CA ALA A 313 -12.81 22.15 -30.88
C ALA A 313 -13.79 21.20 -31.59
N HIS A 314 -13.87 19.94 -31.13
CA HIS A 314 -14.87 19.00 -31.61
C HIS A 314 -16.29 19.46 -31.29
N GLN A 315 -16.53 19.99 -30.09
CA GLN A 315 -17.82 20.52 -29.68
C GLN A 315 -18.28 21.68 -30.60
N ALA A 316 -17.38 22.63 -30.90
CA ALA A 316 -17.68 23.72 -31.83
C ALA A 316 -17.96 23.21 -33.26
N THR A 317 -17.30 22.13 -33.68
CA THR A 317 -17.54 21.49 -34.99
C THR A 317 -18.92 20.83 -35.03
N ILE A 318 -19.33 20.13 -33.97
CA ILE A 318 -20.66 19.51 -33.85
C ILE A 318 -21.75 20.58 -33.92
N GLU A 319 -21.57 21.70 -33.22
CA GLU A 319 -22.52 22.83 -33.25
C GLU A 319 -22.63 23.46 -34.65
N SER A 320 -21.51 23.62 -35.36
CA SER A 320 -21.52 24.09 -36.75
C SER A 320 -22.22 23.11 -37.70
N GLN A 321 -22.01 21.80 -37.51
CA GLN A 321 -22.71 20.77 -38.28
C GLN A 321 -24.22 20.77 -38.00
N GLN A 322 -24.63 20.92 -36.74
CA GLN A 322 -26.04 21.03 -36.36
C GLN A 322 -26.72 22.24 -37.02
N ALA A 323 -26.09 23.42 -36.97
CA ALA A 323 -26.62 24.61 -37.65
C ALA A 323 -26.76 24.42 -39.17
N THR A 324 -25.84 23.65 -39.79
CA THR A 324 -25.91 23.33 -41.22
C THR A 324 -27.07 22.38 -41.53
N ILE A 325 -27.29 21.36 -40.69
CA ILE A 325 -28.42 20.43 -40.82
C ILE A 325 -29.74 21.18 -40.67
N GLU A 326 -29.87 22.06 -39.69
CA GLU A 326 -31.06 22.89 -39.50
C GLU A 326 -31.34 23.78 -40.72
N ALA A 327 -30.30 24.42 -41.28
CA ALA A 327 -30.44 25.23 -42.49
C ALA A 327 -30.87 24.39 -43.72
N GLN A 328 -30.37 23.15 -43.84
CA GLN A 328 -30.81 22.23 -44.88
C GLN A 328 -32.27 21.80 -44.69
N GLN A 329 -32.68 21.48 -43.46
CA GLN A 329 -34.07 21.14 -43.14
C GLN A 329 -35.03 22.28 -43.45
N ALA A 330 -34.66 23.52 -43.12
CA ALA A 330 -35.44 24.71 -43.48
C ALA A 330 -35.59 24.87 -45.00
N ARG A 331 -34.52 24.58 -45.77
CA ARG A 331 -34.56 24.62 -47.24
C ARG A 331 -35.47 23.54 -47.83
N LEU A 332 -35.40 22.32 -47.30
CA LEU A 332 -36.28 21.22 -47.71
C LEU A 332 -37.74 21.54 -47.40
N SER A 333 -38.05 22.01 -46.19
CA SER A 333 -39.41 22.45 -45.82
C SER A 333 -39.94 23.55 -46.75
N HIS A 334 -39.09 24.48 -47.17
CA HIS A 334 -39.47 25.49 -48.15
C HIS A 334 -39.74 24.89 -49.54
N GLN A 335 -38.96 23.88 -49.96
CA GLN A 335 -39.23 23.15 -51.20
C GLN A 335 -40.55 22.35 -51.12
N ASP A 336 -40.82 21.66 -50.01
CA ASP A 336 -42.07 20.92 -49.80
C ASP A 336 -43.30 21.83 -49.92
N LYS A 337 -43.26 23.01 -49.27
CA LYS A 337 -44.33 24.01 -49.40
C LYS A 337 -44.55 24.49 -50.84
N ARG A 338 -43.48 24.57 -51.64
CA ARG A 338 -43.59 24.91 -53.08
C ARG A 338 -44.20 23.76 -53.86
N ILE A 339 -43.85 22.51 -53.56
CA ILE A 339 -44.42 21.32 -54.18
C ILE A 339 -45.91 21.20 -53.84
N ASP A 340 -46.29 21.43 -52.59
CA ASP A 340 -47.70 21.45 -52.15
C ASP A 340 -48.49 22.55 -52.87
N TRP A 341 -47.91 23.74 -52.99
CA TRP A 341 -48.52 24.85 -53.72
C TRP A 341 -48.72 24.50 -55.21
N LEU A 342 -47.70 23.95 -55.87
CA LEU A 342 -47.80 23.50 -57.26
C LEU A 342 -48.86 22.40 -57.42
N SER A 343 -48.91 21.45 -56.48
CA SER A 343 -49.92 20.37 -56.45
C SER A 343 -51.34 20.94 -56.29
N SER A 344 -51.52 21.96 -55.45
CA SER A 344 -52.80 22.66 -55.27
C SER A 344 -53.23 23.42 -56.53
N VAL A 345 -52.30 24.12 -57.19
CA VAL A 345 -52.56 24.83 -58.45
C VAL A 345 -52.91 23.85 -59.57
N MET A 346 -52.19 22.73 -59.68
CA MET A 346 -52.48 21.67 -60.64
C MET A 346 -53.87 21.06 -60.42
N CYS A 347 -54.23 20.76 -59.17
CA CYS A 347 -55.56 20.22 -58.82
C CYS A 347 -56.71 21.16 -59.24
N LYS A 348 -56.50 22.50 -59.14
CA LYS A 348 -57.47 23.51 -59.59
C LYS A 348 -57.59 23.64 -61.12
N ILE A 349 -56.52 23.32 -61.87
CA ILE A 349 -56.50 23.43 -63.34
C ILE A 349 -56.99 22.15 -64.01
N THR A 350 -56.64 20.97 -63.49
CA THR A 350 -56.93 19.68 -64.13
C THR A 350 -58.17 18.97 -63.59
N GLY A 351 -58.71 19.38 -62.42
CA GLY A 351 -59.88 18.74 -61.79
C GLY A 351 -59.62 17.31 -61.30
N VAL A 352 -58.35 16.86 -61.25
CA VAL A 352 -57.96 15.52 -60.84
C VAL A 352 -57.03 15.61 -59.63
N THR A 353 -57.47 15.04 -58.52
CA THR A 353 -56.72 14.91 -57.26
C THR A 353 -55.58 13.89 -57.41
N PRO A 354 -54.34 14.17 -56.93
CA PRO A 354 -53.27 13.17 -56.93
C PRO A 354 -53.55 12.05 -55.90
N PRO A 355 -53.12 10.81 -56.15
CA PRO A 355 -53.22 9.75 -55.16
C PRO A 355 -52.17 9.97 -54.06
N MET A 356 -52.65 10.23 -52.84
CA MET A 356 -51.89 10.02 -51.61
C MET A 356 -51.71 8.51 -51.40
N ASP A 357 -50.49 8.07 -51.11
CA ASP A 357 -50.15 7.04 -50.12
C ASP A 357 -48.80 6.39 -50.46
N TYR A 358 -47.77 6.68 -49.66
CA TYR A 358 -46.73 5.67 -49.40
C TYR A 358 -45.96 5.99 -48.11
N PHE A 359 -46.58 5.79 -46.95
CA PHE A 359 -45.92 5.39 -45.71
C PHE A 359 -47.00 4.89 -44.74
N ASP A 360 -47.14 3.57 -44.64
CA ASP A 360 -47.40 2.83 -43.38
C ASP A 360 -47.72 1.37 -43.69
N ALA A 361 -46.72 0.50 -43.50
CA ALA A 361 -46.94 -0.93 -43.34
C ALA A 361 -46.24 -1.37 -42.05
N ALA A 362 -46.96 -1.26 -40.94
CA ALA A 362 -46.60 -1.85 -39.66
C ALA A 362 -47.48 -3.08 -39.39
N GLY A 363 -46.82 -4.24 -39.25
CA GLY A 363 -47.19 -5.29 -38.29
C GLY A 363 -47.39 -6.71 -38.87
N PRO A 364 -47.24 -7.80 -38.06
CA PRO A 364 -46.72 -7.88 -36.68
C PRO A 364 -45.78 -9.09 -36.39
N GLY A 365 -44.85 -8.87 -35.44
CA GLY A 365 -44.51 -9.71 -34.28
C GLY A 365 -44.16 -11.21 -34.40
N SER A 366 -42.89 -11.53 -34.11
CA SER A 366 -42.50 -12.69 -33.30
C SER A 366 -41.27 -12.38 -32.43
N LYS A 367 -41.44 -12.42 -31.10
CA LYS A 367 -40.37 -12.48 -30.08
C LYS A 367 -39.71 -13.89 -30.14
N GLU A 368 -38.47 -14.20 -29.72
CA GLU A 368 -37.69 -13.88 -28.52
C GLU A 368 -36.16 -14.11 -28.77
N THR A 369 -35.32 -13.41 -28.00
CA THR A 369 -33.83 -13.48 -27.83
C THR A 369 -33.36 -14.68 -26.96
N PRO A 370 -32.04 -14.92 -26.64
CA PRO A 370 -30.74 -14.39 -27.15
C PRO A 370 -29.64 -15.49 -27.39
N THR A 371 -28.49 -15.16 -28.00
CA THR A 371 -27.13 -15.68 -27.64
C THR A 371 -26.01 -14.95 -28.40
N ASN A 372 -24.88 -14.72 -27.71
CA ASN A 372 -23.67 -14.00 -28.14
C ASN A 372 -22.62 -14.91 -28.82
N SER A 373 -21.92 -14.38 -29.83
CA SER A 373 -20.46 -14.52 -30.11
C SER A 373 -20.17 -13.88 -31.49
N SER A 374 -19.46 -12.74 -31.54
CA SER A 374 -18.00 -12.64 -31.74
C SER A 374 -17.49 -13.33 -33.00
N ASP A 375 -17.12 -12.56 -34.02
CA ASP A 375 -15.80 -12.60 -34.65
C ASP A 375 -15.67 -11.60 -35.83
N GLY A 376 -14.44 -11.08 -36.00
CA GLY A 376 -13.99 -10.19 -37.08
C GLY A 376 -13.48 -8.85 -36.53
N GLN A 377 -12.23 -8.71 -36.04
CA GLN A 377 -10.99 -8.58 -36.84
C GLN A 377 -11.25 -7.84 -38.16
N GLY A 378 -10.64 -6.70 -38.50
CA GLY A 378 -9.38 -6.04 -38.18
C GLY A 378 -9.05 -5.28 -39.47
N SER A 379 -8.70 -4.01 -39.48
CA SER A 379 -7.30 -3.56 -39.53
C SER A 379 -7.24 -2.37 -40.49
N LEU A 380 -6.91 -1.19 -39.96
CA LEU A 380 -6.39 -0.06 -40.71
C LEU A 380 -4.91 -0.35 -41.02
N VAL A 381 -4.51 -0.21 -42.28
CA VAL A 381 -3.12 0.03 -42.66
C VAL A 381 -3.10 1.23 -43.60
N SER A 382 -2.33 2.25 -43.25
CA SER A 382 -1.81 3.25 -44.17
C SER A 382 -0.36 3.49 -43.80
N ASP A 383 0.49 3.04 -44.72
CA ASP A 383 1.77 3.59 -45.18
C ASP A 383 2.81 4.12 -44.17
N GLY A 384 3.98 3.49 -44.25
CA GLY A 384 5.20 3.91 -43.58
C GLY A 384 5.98 4.98 -44.33
N ILE A 385 6.81 5.71 -43.60
CA ILE A 385 7.93 6.47 -44.15
C ILE A 385 9.17 6.21 -43.28
N SER A 386 10.21 5.74 -43.97
CA SER A 386 11.57 5.50 -43.53
C SER A 386 12.34 6.81 -43.37
N TRP A 387 13.25 6.85 -42.39
CA TRP A 387 14.39 7.78 -42.39
C TRP A 387 15.68 6.98 -42.50
N ARG A 388 16.52 7.39 -43.47
CA ARG A 388 17.98 7.25 -43.41
C ARG A 388 18.56 8.43 -42.66
#